data_AF-A0A9D1Y5H0-F1
#
_entry.id   AF-A0A9D1Y5H0-F1
#
_cell.length_a   1.000
_cell.length_b   1.000
_cell.length_c   1.000
_cell.angle_alpha   90.00
_cell.angle_beta   90.00
_cell.angle_gamma   90.00
#
_symmetry.space_group_name_H-M   'P 1'
#
loop_
_entity.id
_entity.type
_entity.pdbx_description
1 polymer ?
#
loop_
_entity_poly.entity_id
_entity_poly.type
_entity_poly.pdbx_seq_one_letter_code
_entity_poly.pdbx_strand_id
1 'polypeptide(L)'
;DLDSWFNSTYKNMLDADIRSLIGTTKIRYTPGNGNWKVGTLERAVFALSATELGRSRPDTNTEGSALPIASTLRIAYLNGRATPQWTRSPFTDGTETAWRLYTDGKIYNNYCNNSGGSRPCFTLPATAMVDPTPNPNGSYNLIY
;
A
#
# COMPACT_ATOMS: atom_id res chain seq x y z
N ASP A 1 14.57 3.41 -0.38
CA ASP A 1 13.59 2.93 0.61
C ASP A 1 12.18 3.38 0.21
N LEU A 2 11.17 2.50 0.33
CA LEU A 2 9.79 2.73 -0.13
C LEU A 2 9.03 3.67 0.80
N ASP A 3 9.17 3.50 2.12
CA ASP A 3 8.51 4.32 3.14
C ASP A 3 8.96 5.79 3.04
N SER A 4 10.27 5.98 2.93
CA SER A 4 10.88 7.30 2.70
C SER A 4 10.39 7.94 1.40
N TRP A 5 10.33 7.19 0.29
CA TRP A 5 9.85 7.73 -0.99
C TRP A 5 8.38 8.15 -0.96
N PHE A 6 7.51 7.38 -0.28
CA PHE A 6 6.11 7.73 -0.08
C PHE A 6 5.93 9.05 0.68
N ASN A 7 6.65 9.20 1.79
CA ASN A 7 6.48 10.35 2.69
C ASN A 7 7.35 11.56 2.30
N SER A 8 8.09 11.48 1.20
CA SER A 8 8.83 12.59 0.61
C SER A 8 8.42 12.80 -0.85
N THR A 9 9.09 12.13 -1.80
CA THR A 9 8.92 12.31 -3.24
C THR A 9 7.47 12.20 -3.68
N TYR A 10 6.79 11.08 -3.37
CA TYR A 10 5.40 10.89 -3.81
C TYR A 10 4.46 11.93 -3.21
N LYS A 11 4.50 12.09 -1.87
CA LYS A 11 3.63 13.05 -1.20
C LYS A 11 3.83 14.45 -1.79
N ASN A 12 5.07 14.86 -2.10
CA ASN A 12 5.38 16.17 -2.67
C ASN A 12 5.05 16.34 -4.16
N MET A 13 4.69 15.27 -4.87
CA MET A 13 4.15 15.35 -6.24
C MET A 13 2.66 15.72 -6.25
N LEU A 14 1.96 15.58 -5.11
CA LEU A 14 0.56 15.95 -4.98
C LEU A 14 0.41 17.46 -4.81
N ASP A 15 -0.75 17.96 -5.23
CA ASP A 15 -1.13 19.35 -5.04
C ASP A 15 -1.01 19.79 -3.57
N ALA A 16 -0.66 21.05 -3.32
CA ALA A 16 -0.54 21.59 -1.97
C ALA A 16 -1.83 21.40 -1.15
N ASP A 17 -2.98 21.59 -1.76
CA ASP A 17 -4.26 21.48 -1.07
C ASP A 17 -4.56 20.02 -0.71
N ILE A 18 -4.32 19.06 -1.63
CA ILE A 18 -4.40 17.62 -1.31
C ILE A 18 -3.43 17.27 -0.19
N ARG A 19 -2.17 17.71 -0.25
CA ARG A 19 -1.16 17.40 0.76
C ARG A 19 -1.58 17.89 2.14
N SER A 20 -2.27 19.03 2.22
CA SER A 20 -2.79 19.59 3.46
C SER A 20 -3.89 18.72 4.10
N LEU A 21 -4.66 18.00 3.28
CA LEU A 21 -5.72 17.09 3.72
C LEU A 21 -5.20 15.72 4.19
N ILE A 22 -4.00 15.32 3.77
CA ILE A 22 -3.42 14.01 4.13
C ILE A 22 -3.02 14.00 5.60
N GLY A 23 -3.85 13.34 6.42
CA GLY A 23 -3.56 13.02 7.81
C GLY A 23 -2.60 11.85 7.98
N THR A 24 -2.31 11.49 9.24
CA THR A 24 -1.59 10.27 9.59
C THR A 24 -2.55 9.13 9.91
N THR A 25 -2.14 7.90 9.59
CA THR A 25 -2.89 6.68 9.88
C THR A 25 -2.04 5.73 10.71
N LYS A 26 -2.64 5.20 11.78
CA LYS A 26 -2.04 4.10 12.57
C LYS A 26 -2.29 2.78 11.84
N ILE A 27 -1.22 2.12 11.44
CA ILE A 27 -1.23 0.86 10.69
C ILE A 27 -0.51 -0.23 11.45
N ARG A 28 -0.96 -1.48 11.30
CA ARG A 28 -0.27 -2.65 11.84
C ARG A 28 0.89 -3.04 10.92
N TYR A 29 2.01 -3.42 11.51
CA TYR A 29 3.21 -3.85 10.79
C TYR A 29 4.00 -4.89 11.59
N THR A 30 4.86 -5.60 10.89
CA THR A 30 5.84 -6.55 11.44
C THR A 30 7.23 -6.02 11.08
N PRO A 31 8.15 -5.88 12.05
CA PRO A 31 9.50 -5.41 11.76
C PRO A 31 10.30 -6.34 10.81
N GLY A 32 10.02 -7.65 10.82
CA GLY A 32 10.78 -8.64 10.06
C GLY A 32 12.11 -9.01 10.75
N ASN A 33 13.05 -9.59 10.00
CA ASN A 33 14.37 -10.00 10.51
C ASN A 33 14.30 -10.93 11.74
N GLY A 34 13.46 -11.96 11.69
CA GLY A 34 13.21 -12.89 12.79
C GLY A 34 12.30 -12.31 13.90
N ASN A 35 11.86 -11.06 13.79
CA ASN A 35 10.92 -10.47 14.72
C ASN A 35 9.48 -10.55 14.20
N TRP A 36 8.73 -11.48 14.78
CA TRP A 36 7.33 -11.76 14.48
C TRP A 36 6.33 -10.94 15.30
N LYS A 37 6.78 -9.98 16.13
CA LYS A 37 5.88 -9.17 16.95
C LYS A 37 5.20 -8.10 16.10
N VAL A 38 3.88 -8.19 15.97
CA VAL A 38 3.09 -7.17 15.27
C VAL A 38 3.02 -5.88 16.09
N GLY A 39 3.60 -4.81 15.57
CA GLY A 39 3.60 -3.47 16.12
C GLY A 39 2.65 -2.52 15.38
N THR A 40 2.71 -1.24 15.76
CA THR A 40 1.95 -0.17 15.12
C THR A 40 2.92 0.89 14.59
N LEU A 41 2.74 1.31 13.34
CA LEU A 41 3.38 2.49 12.77
C LEU A 41 2.33 3.57 12.57
N GLU A 42 2.79 4.80 12.51
CA GLU A 42 1.98 5.94 12.10
C GLU A 42 2.64 6.58 10.88
N ARG A 43 1.87 6.70 9.78
CA ARG A 43 2.36 7.20 8.48
C ARG A 43 1.31 8.05 7.79
N ALA A 44 1.77 9.07 7.06
CA ALA A 44 0.89 9.86 6.20
C ALA A 44 0.56 9.09 4.92
N VAL A 45 1.58 8.48 4.30
CA VAL A 45 1.43 7.63 3.11
C VAL A 45 2.13 6.30 3.36
N PHE A 46 1.47 5.20 3.01
CA PHE A 46 1.94 3.83 3.29
C PHE A 46 1.56 2.85 2.18
N ALA A 47 2.25 1.70 2.12
CA ALA A 47 1.81 0.55 1.33
C ALA A 47 0.83 -0.30 2.15
N LEU A 48 -0.15 -0.90 1.47
CA LEU A 48 -1.03 -1.88 2.09
C LEU A 48 -0.27 -3.16 2.51
N SER A 49 -0.72 -3.82 3.56
CA SER A 49 -0.20 -5.13 3.95
C SER A 49 -0.74 -6.24 3.05
N ALA A 50 -0.10 -7.41 3.10
CA ALA A 50 -0.65 -8.62 2.51
C ALA A 50 -2.08 -8.89 3.02
N THR A 51 -2.30 -8.72 4.33
CA THR A 51 -3.60 -8.91 4.98
C THR A 51 -4.67 -7.97 4.43
N GLU A 52 -4.37 -6.67 4.30
CA GLU A 52 -5.29 -5.67 3.77
C GLU A 52 -5.66 -5.93 2.30
N LEU A 53 -4.75 -6.55 1.54
CA LEU A 53 -4.99 -7.03 0.17
C LEU A 53 -5.66 -8.41 0.12
N GLY A 54 -6.10 -8.94 1.27
CA GLY A 54 -6.81 -10.22 1.36
C GLY A 54 -5.93 -11.42 1.05
N ARG A 55 -4.64 -11.35 1.40
CA ARG A 55 -3.65 -12.42 1.21
C ARG A 55 -2.96 -12.77 2.53
N SER A 56 -2.53 -14.02 2.62
CA SER A 56 -1.73 -14.55 3.72
C SER A 56 -0.84 -15.69 3.23
N ARG A 57 0.24 -15.93 3.95
CA ARG A 57 1.18 -17.05 3.83
C ARG A 57 1.62 -17.46 5.24
N PRO A 58 2.21 -18.66 5.42
CA PRO A 58 2.78 -19.06 6.71
C PRO A 58 3.77 -18.01 7.28
N ASP A 59 4.57 -17.38 6.41
CA ASP A 59 5.61 -16.41 6.82
C ASP A 59 5.16 -14.94 6.77
N THR A 60 3.85 -14.72 6.82
CA THR A 60 3.23 -13.41 7.02
C THR A 60 2.48 -13.38 8.34
N ASN A 61 2.58 -12.26 9.06
CA ASN A 61 1.66 -11.95 10.14
C ASN A 61 0.34 -11.34 9.63
N THR A 62 -0.65 -11.32 10.51
CA THR A 62 -1.90 -10.56 10.32
C THR A 62 -1.67 -9.09 10.64
N GLU A 63 -1.57 -8.26 9.60
CA GLU A 63 -1.29 -6.82 9.69
C GLU A 63 -2.51 -6.00 9.31
N GLY A 64 -3.48 -5.91 10.23
CA GLY A 64 -4.75 -5.21 10.00
C GLY A 64 -5.85 -6.18 9.58
N SER A 65 -6.79 -5.71 8.77
CA SER A 65 -7.91 -6.49 8.26
C SER A 65 -8.02 -6.32 6.75
N ALA A 66 -8.51 -7.35 6.05
CA ALA A 66 -8.75 -7.27 4.61
C ALA A 66 -9.72 -6.11 4.29
N LEU A 67 -9.35 -5.28 3.32
CA LEU A 67 -10.23 -4.21 2.85
C LEU A 67 -11.45 -4.83 2.13
N PRO A 68 -12.65 -4.24 2.23
CA PRO A 68 -13.84 -4.72 1.50
C PRO A 68 -13.61 -4.81 -0.02
N ILE A 69 -12.76 -3.95 -0.56
CA ILE A 69 -12.39 -3.90 -1.99
C ILE A 69 -11.10 -4.67 -2.31
N ALA A 70 -10.59 -5.50 -1.40
CA ALA A 70 -9.32 -6.21 -1.61
C ALA A 70 -9.27 -6.99 -2.94
N SER A 71 -10.39 -7.56 -3.38
CA SER A 71 -10.50 -8.28 -4.66
C SER A 71 -10.17 -7.42 -5.88
N THR A 72 -10.57 -6.15 -5.88
CA THR A 72 -10.30 -5.20 -6.98
C THR A 72 -8.87 -4.67 -6.94
N LEU A 73 -8.25 -4.67 -5.76
CA LEU A 73 -6.87 -4.22 -5.56
C LEU A 73 -5.81 -5.27 -5.92
N ARG A 74 -6.18 -6.55 -6.08
CA ARG A 74 -5.23 -7.67 -6.28
C ARG A 74 -4.31 -7.51 -7.47
N ILE A 75 -4.83 -7.04 -8.60
CA ILE A 75 -4.04 -6.80 -9.81
C ILE A 75 -3.84 -5.29 -9.95
N ALA A 76 -2.59 -4.85 -9.92
CA ALA A 76 -2.22 -3.47 -10.17
C ALA A 76 -1.93 -3.27 -11.66
N TYR A 77 -2.28 -2.09 -12.18
CA TYR A 77 -2.02 -1.72 -13.57
C TYR A 77 -1.18 -0.44 -13.62
N LEU A 78 -0.11 -0.47 -14.39
CA LEU A 78 0.70 0.71 -14.72
C LEU A 78 0.65 0.88 -16.24
N ASN A 79 0.13 2.02 -16.70
CA ASN A 79 -0.06 2.33 -18.13
C ASN A 79 -0.84 1.22 -18.86
N GLY A 80 -1.93 0.73 -18.24
CA GLY A 80 -2.79 -0.32 -18.80
C GLY A 80 -2.24 -1.74 -18.73
N ARG A 81 -1.00 -1.95 -18.22
CA ARG A 81 -0.39 -3.27 -18.12
C ARG A 81 -0.36 -3.76 -16.67
N ALA A 82 -0.76 -5.02 -16.46
CA ALA A 82 -0.64 -5.67 -15.16
C ALA A 82 0.83 -5.63 -14.68
N THR A 83 1.05 -5.15 -13.46
CA THR A 83 2.37 -4.97 -12.87
C THR A 83 2.40 -5.51 -11.44
N PRO A 84 3.54 -6.04 -10.95
CA PRO A 84 3.65 -6.41 -9.54
C PRO A 84 3.47 -5.20 -8.62
N GLN A 85 2.94 -5.39 -7.42
CA GLN A 85 2.85 -4.35 -6.38
C GLN A 85 3.46 -4.84 -5.07
N TRP A 86 4.36 -4.04 -4.49
CA TRP A 86 4.92 -4.32 -3.17
C TRP A 86 3.88 -4.12 -2.07
N THR A 87 3.96 -4.96 -1.04
CA THR A 87 3.26 -4.76 0.24
C THR A 87 4.24 -4.23 1.28
N ARG A 88 3.74 -3.74 2.41
CA ARG A 88 4.60 -3.45 3.58
C ARG A 88 5.00 -4.69 4.40
N SER A 89 4.43 -5.85 4.09
CA SER A 89 4.66 -7.08 4.88
C SER A 89 6.02 -7.69 4.51
N PRO A 90 6.93 -7.90 5.48
CA PRO A 90 8.22 -8.52 5.21
C PRO A 90 8.08 -10.04 5.05
N PHE A 91 9.07 -10.68 4.40
CA PHE A 91 9.33 -12.09 4.69
C PHE A 91 9.96 -12.16 6.08
N THR A 92 9.20 -12.63 7.06
CA THR A 92 9.44 -12.28 8.46
C THR A 92 10.81 -12.74 8.99
N ASP A 93 11.37 -13.83 8.46
CA ASP A 93 12.65 -14.39 8.93
C ASP A 93 13.90 -13.72 8.36
N GLY A 94 13.77 -12.85 7.36
CA GLY A 94 14.91 -12.20 6.70
C GLY A 94 14.79 -10.69 6.60
N THR A 95 15.85 -10.04 6.12
CA THR A 95 15.90 -8.59 5.84
C THR A 95 15.81 -8.26 4.34
N GLU A 96 16.08 -9.24 3.49
CA GLU A 96 16.33 -8.99 2.07
C GLU A 96 15.07 -9.09 1.20
N THR A 97 14.01 -9.74 1.69
CA THR A 97 12.81 -10.02 0.90
C THR A 97 11.54 -9.51 1.58
N ALA A 98 10.57 -9.11 0.76
CA ALA A 98 9.25 -8.68 1.19
C ALA A 98 8.18 -9.35 0.32
N TRP A 99 6.94 -9.31 0.79
CA TRP A 99 5.81 -9.84 0.04
C TRP A 99 5.31 -8.83 -1.00
N ARG A 100 4.96 -9.34 -2.18
CA ARG A 100 4.32 -8.60 -3.27
C ARG A 100 3.19 -9.41 -3.87
N LEU A 101 2.23 -8.72 -4.46
CA LEU A 101 1.31 -9.37 -5.40
C LEU A 101 1.91 -9.28 -6.81
N TYR A 102 1.93 -10.39 -7.54
CA TYR A 102 2.41 -10.44 -8.92
C TYR A 102 1.30 -10.10 -9.91
N THR A 103 1.60 -10.12 -11.21
CA THR A 103 0.66 -9.71 -12.27
C THR A 103 -0.59 -10.59 -12.37
N ASP A 104 -0.56 -11.79 -11.79
CA ASP A 104 -1.70 -12.71 -11.69
C ASP A 104 -2.51 -12.56 -10.38
N GLY A 105 -2.17 -11.56 -9.55
CA GLY A 105 -2.85 -11.27 -8.29
C GLY A 105 -2.57 -12.27 -7.15
N LYS A 106 -1.58 -13.17 -7.33
CA LYS A 106 -1.09 -14.06 -6.28
C LYS A 106 0.06 -13.42 -5.50
N ILE A 107 0.24 -13.88 -4.27
CA ILE A 107 1.26 -13.38 -3.35
C ILE A 107 2.55 -14.22 -3.43
N TYR A 108 3.68 -13.54 -3.59
CA TYR A 108 5.04 -14.09 -3.66
C TYR A 108 5.99 -13.19 -2.87
N ASN A 109 7.04 -13.75 -2.30
CA ASN A 109 8.15 -12.95 -1.79
C ASN A 109 9.18 -12.75 -2.90
N ASN A 110 9.92 -11.65 -2.84
CA ASN A 110 11.07 -11.41 -3.71
C ASN A 110 12.02 -10.43 -3.01
N TYR A 111 13.27 -10.37 -3.49
CA TYR A 111 14.27 -9.43 -2.99
C TYR A 111 13.78 -7.98 -3.13
N CYS A 112 13.93 -7.18 -2.08
CA CYS A 112 13.47 -5.80 -2.01
C CYS A 112 14.22 -4.86 -2.97
N ASN A 113 15.39 -5.26 -3.46
CA ASN A 113 16.14 -4.53 -4.49
C ASN A 113 15.63 -4.80 -5.92
N ASN A 114 14.78 -5.82 -6.11
CA ASN A 114 14.18 -6.09 -7.41
C ASN A 114 13.08 -5.07 -7.71
N SER A 115 12.83 -4.86 -9.00
CA SER A 115 11.72 -4.03 -9.43
C SER A 115 10.38 -4.62 -8.98
N GLY A 116 9.51 -3.72 -8.52
CA GLY A 116 8.11 -3.98 -8.22
C GLY A 116 7.40 -2.63 -8.05
N GLY A 117 6.12 -2.60 -8.41
CA GLY A 117 5.34 -1.37 -8.40
C GLY A 117 5.14 -0.83 -6.99
N SER A 118 5.24 0.49 -6.86
CA SER A 118 4.80 1.22 -5.68
C SER A 118 3.31 1.55 -5.83
N ARG A 119 2.52 1.30 -4.79
CA ARG A 119 1.09 1.67 -4.75
C ARG A 119 0.79 2.42 -3.45
N PRO A 120 1.02 3.74 -3.42
CA PRO A 120 0.78 4.56 -2.23
C PRO A 120 -0.69 4.53 -1.80
N CYS A 121 -0.91 4.52 -0.49
CA CYS A 121 -2.23 4.64 0.14
C CYS A 121 -2.16 5.69 1.25
N PHE A 122 -3.22 6.49 1.38
CA PHE A 122 -3.39 7.46 2.46
C PHE A 122 -4.89 7.67 2.72
N THR A 123 -5.21 8.25 3.85
CA THR A 123 -6.59 8.60 4.22
C THR A 123 -6.82 10.09 4.02
N LEU A 124 -8.09 10.43 3.80
CA LEU A 124 -8.57 11.80 3.71
C LEU A 124 -9.64 12.01 4.79
N PRO A 125 -9.84 13.26 5.26
CA PRO A 125 -10.95 13.56 6.15
C PRO A 125 -12.28 13.27 5.46
N ALA A 126 -13.31 12.93 6.24
CA ALA A 126 -14.66 12.69 5.71
C ALA A 126 -15.28 13.92 5.00
N THR A 127 -14.72 15.11 5.25
CA THR A 127 -15.10 16.37 4.61
C THR A 127 -14.40 16.60 3.28
N ALA A 128 -13.46 15.76 2.86
CA ALA A 128 -12.82 15.86 1.56
C ALA A 128 -13.87 15.63 0.47
N MET A 129 -14.00 16.59 -0.43
CA MET A 129 -14.98 16.53 -1.51
C MET A 129 -14.38 15.79 -2.71
N VAL A 130 -15.23 15.01 -3.38
CA VAL A 130 -14.91 14.39 -4.67
C VAL A 130 -15.95 14.81 -5.69
N ASP A 131 -15.55 14.81 -6.96
CA ASP A 131 -16.47 14.99 -8.07
C ASP A 131 -17.64 13.99 -7.91
N PRO A 132 -18.91 14.42 -7.97
CA PRO A 132 -20.03 13.49 -7.95
C PRO A 132 -20.04 12.53 -9.14
N THR A 133 -19.32 12.86 -10.22
CA THR A 133 -19.19 12.04 -11.42
C THR A 133 -17.91 11.20 -11.35
N PRO A 134 -18.00 9.86 -11.36
CA PRO A 134 -16.82 9.02 -11.47
C PRO A 134 -16.15 9.16 -12.84
N ASN A 135 -14.83 9.07 -12.86
CA ASN A 135 -14.03 8.88 -14.06
C ASN A 135 -14.42 7.56 -14.77
N PRO A 136 -14.12 7.40 -16.08
CA PRO A 136 -14.46 6.18 -16.82
C PRO A 136 -13.91 4.87 -16.23
N ASN A 137 -12.86 4.96 -15.42
CA ASN A 137 -12.25 3.81 -14.72
C ASN A 137 -12.82 3.58 -13.30
N GLY A 138 -13.87 4.30 -12.91
CA GLY A 138 -14.50 4.23 -11.58
C GLY A 138 -13.79 4.97 -10.45
N SER A 139 -12.69 5.68 -10.74
CA SER A 139 -12.06 6.59 -9.76
C SER A 139 -12.82 7.91 -9.70
N TYR A 140 -12.55 8.73 -8.68
CA TYR A 140 -13.12 10.06 -8.54
C TYR A 140 -12.00 11.10 -8.44
N ASN A 141 -12.24 12.30 -8.96
CA ASN A 141 -11.33 13.43 -8.80
C ASN A 141 -11.62 14.13 -7.47
N LEU A 142 -10.60 14.56 -6.75
CA LEU A 142 -10.78 15.40 -5.56
C LEU A 142 -11.18 16.82 -5.98
N ILE A 143 -12.08 17.43 -5.23
CA ILE A 143 -12.42 18.86 -5.34
C ILE A 143 -11.74 19.56 -4.18
N TYR A 144 -10.84 20.50 -4.49
CA TYR A 144 -10.07 21.28 -3.54
C TYR A 144 -9.81 22.68 -4.08
#